data_AF-A0A924GLQ5-F1
#
_entry.id   AF-A0A924GLQ5-F1
#
_cell.length_a   1.000
_cell.length_b   1.000
_cell.length_c   1.000
_cell.angle_alpha   90.00
_cell.angle_beta   90.00
_cell.angle_gamma   90.00
#
_symmetry.space_group_name_H-M   'P 1'
#
loop_
_entity.id
_entity.type
_entity.pdbx_description
1 polymer ?
#
loop_
_entity_poly.entity_id
_entity_poly.type
_entity_poly.pdbx_seq_one_letter_code
_entity_poly.pdbx_strand_id
1 'polypeptide(L)' 'MSEFDLPVDNGGDPACWLQRVCRNCGALAEDEEQPTVCSRCGSTEFGD' A
#
# COMPACT_ATOMS: atom_id res chain seq x y z
N MET A 1 32.20 5.66 22.85
CA MET A 1 31.56 5.21 21.61
C MET A 1 30.19 4.64 21.97
N SER A 2 29.20 5.49 22.22
CA SER A 2 27.82 5.08 22.55
C SER A 2 26.87 6.17 22.05
N GLU A 3 26.68 6.26 20.73
CA GLU A 3 25.80 7.27 20.09
C GLU A 3 25.13 6.74 18.80
N PHE A 4 25.06 5.42 18.60
CA PHE A 4 24.51 4.82 17.37
C PHE A 4 23.22 4.03 17.60
N ASP A 5 22.46 4.35 18.64
CA ASP A 5 21.09 3.85 18.82
C ASP A 5 20.10 4.93 18.37
N LEU A 6 20.12 5.26 17.08
CA LEU A 6 18.94 5.87 16.48
C LEU A 6 17.95 4.72 16.29
N PRO A 7 16.69 4.81 16.78
CA PRO A 7 15.70 3.85 16.38
C PRO A 7 15.65 3.90 14.87
N VAL A 8 16.09 2.82 14.22
CA VAL A 8 15.80 2.64 12.81
C VAL A 8 14.29 2.64 12.76
N ASP A 9 13.72 3.75 12.31
CA ASP A 9 12.39 3.77 11.76
C ASP A 9 12.50 2.85 10.55
N ASN A 10 12.41 1.55 10.83
CA ASN A 10 12.21 0.54 9.84
C ASN A 10 10.78 0.81 9.40
N GLY A 11 10.63 1.83 8.55
CA GLY A 11 9.46 2.07 7.74
C GLY A 11 9.29 0.83 6.91
N GLY A 12 8.74 -0.20 7.56
CA GLY A 12 8.40 -1.45 6.94
C GLY A 12 7.43 -1.07 5.84
N ASP A 13 7.69 -1.57 4.63
CA ASP A 13 6.74 -1.51 3.54
C ASP A 13 5.39 -1.90 4.15
N PRO A 14 4.46 -0.95 4.33
CA PRO A 14 3.26 -1.28 5.03
C PRO A 14 2.54 -2.18 4.04
N ALA A 15 2.40 -3.46 4.40
CA ALA A 15 1.78 -4.48 3.56
C ALA A 15 0.40 -4.05 2.99
N CYS A 16 -0.18 -2.97 3.51
CA CYS A 16 -1.32 -2.27 2.96
C CYS A 16 -1.13 -1.76 1.51
N TRP A 17 0.08 -1.56 0.99
CA TRP A 17 0.25 -1.10 -0.40
C TRP A 17 -0.13 -2.18 -1.43
N LEU A 18 0.10 -3.45 -1.13
CA LEU A 18 -0.38 -4.57 -1.96
C LEU A 18 -1.91 -4.64 -1.97
N GLN A 19 -2.55 -4.30 -0.86
CA GLN A 19 -4.02 -4.22 -0.76
C GLN A 19 -4.62 -3.05 -1.54
N ARG A 20 -3.81 -2.09 -1.99
CA ARG A 20 -4.24 -0.99 -2.86
C ARG A 20 -4.06 -1.29 -4.34
N VAL A 21 -3.41 -2.39 -4.71
CA VAL A 21 -3.22 -2.76 -6.11
C VAL A 21 -4.47 -3.50 -6.61
N CYS A 22 -5.09 -2.95 -7.65
CA CYS A 22 -6.21 -3.60 -8.31
C CYS A 22 -5.74 -4.88 -9.03
N ARG A 23 -6.37 -6.03 -8.73
CA ARG A 23 -6.02 -7.32 -9.36
C ARG A 23 -6.39 -7.38 -10.85
N ASN A 24 -7.34 -6.56 -11.29
CA ASN A 24 -7.81 -6.57 -12.67
C ASN A 24 -6.89 -5.79 -13.62
N CYS A 25 -6.49 -4.58 -13.23
CA CYS A 25 -5.73 -3.67 -14.11
C CYS A 25 -4.33 -3.30 -13.60
N GLY A 26 -3.95 -3.74 -12.39
CA GLY A 26 -2.66 -3.44 -11.77
C GLY A 26 -2.48 -1.99 -11.34
N ALA A 27 -3.55 -1.18 -11.31
CA ALA A 27 -3.47 0.20 -10.84
C ALA A 27 -3.36 0.25 -9.32
N LEU A 28 -2.49 1.12 -8.82
CA LEU A 28 -2.42 1.45 -7.40
C LEU A 28 -3.46 2.53 -7.09
N ALA A 29 -4.28 2.34 -6.06
CA ALA A 29 -5.13 3.39 -5.55
C ALA A 29 -4.28 4.34 -4.67
N GLU A 30 -4.12 5.59 -5.12
CA GLU A 30 -3.35 6.62 -4.41
C GLU A 30 -4.26 7.47 -3.50
N ASP A 31 -5.54 7.60 -3.86
CA ASP A 31 -6.49 8.48 -3.18
C ASP A 31 -7.05 7.88 -1.87
N GLU A 32 -7.15 6.55 -1.78
CA GLU A 32 -7.77 5.85 -0.65
C GLU A 32 -6.89 4.75 -0.07
N GLU A 33 -6.84 4.72 1.26
CA GLU A 33 -6.03 3.82 2.05
C GLU A 33 -6.47 2.34 1.91
N GLN A 34 -7.79 2.14 1.74
CA GLN A 34 -8.48 0.86 1.55
C GLN A 34 -9.58 1.04 0.48
N PRO A 35 -9.21 1.01 -0.81
CA PRO A 35 -10.15 1.25 -1.90
C PRO A 35 -11.15 0.09 -2.03
N THR A 36 -12.43 0.41 -2.19
CA THR A 36 -13.48 -0.58 -2.49
C THR A 36 -13.78 -0.67 -3.98
N VAL A 37 -13.47 0.37 -4.77
CA VAL A 37 -13.66 0.43 -6.22
C VAL A 37 -12.44 1.08 -6.88
N CYS A 38 -11.94 0.50 -7.96
CA CYS A 38 -10.83 1.06 -8.73
C CYS A 38 -11.28 2.24 -9.60
N SER A 39 -10.76 3.44 -9.33
CA SER A 39 -11.04 4.65 -10.11
C SER A 39 -10.63 4.55 -11.60
N ARG A 40 -9.74 3.62 -11.94
CA ARG A 40 -9.23 3.46 -13.33
C ARG A 40 -10.09 2.51 -14.18
N CYS A 41 -10.64 1.44 -13.59
CA CYS A 41 -11.36 0.40 -14.34
C CYS A 41 -12.72 -0.01 -13.76
N GLY A 42 -13.08 0.48 -12.57
CA GLY A 42 -14.34 0.18 -11.89
C GLY A 42 -14.41 -1.17 -11.16
N SER A 43 -13.31 -1.94 -11.11
CA SER A 43 -13.29 -3.25 -10.42
C SER A 43 -13.32 -3.10 -8.91
N THR A 44 -13.91 -4.06 -8.21
CA THR A 44 -13.94 -4.17 -6.73
C THR A 44 -12.90 -5.13 -6.17
N GLU A 45 -12.08 -5.72 -7.05
CA GLU A 45 -11.14 -6.78 -6.73
C GLU A 45 -9.74 -6.19 -6.47
N PHE A 46 -9.38 -6.10 -5.19
CA PHE A 46 -8.07 -5.66 -4.70
C PHE A 46 -7.32 -6.82 -4.03
N GLY A 47 -6.00 -6.67 -3.82
CA GLY A 47 -5.16 -7.72 -3.23
C GLY A 47 -5.44 -7.97 -1.74
N ASP A 48 -5.32 -9.23 -1.31
CA ASP A 48 -5.26 -9.66 0.10
C ASP A 48 -3.79 -9.73 0.53
#